data_AF-A0A8H7P9G2-F1
#
_entry.id   AF-A0A8H7P9G2-F1
#
_cell.length_a   1.000
_cell.length_b   1.000
_cell.length_c   1.000
_cell.angle_alpha   90.00
_cell.angle_beta   90.00
_cell.angle_gamma   90.00
#
_symmetry.space_group_name_H-M   'P 1'
#
loop_
_entity.id
_entity.type
_entity.pdbx_description
1 polymer ?
#
loop_
_entity_poly.entity_id
_entity_poly.type
_entity_poly.pdbx_seq_one_letter_code
_entity_poly.pdbx_strand_id
1 'polypeptide(L)'
;MPGLNALSSRHTVIIQHDTASDYLALSYPTLRRHEASANIVLAHALKRVSAEAALSGHQFISDADVHEYLSTLETSRLSPHTTSDSFWLTMWNLAPSAPPTLDLVLTCVNWTLGEYPIFLWTPHHPSTLTSEWLIPRITQLVGHLRSCVPPERVYSVFGMTPLVKAFARQWTDVTGFAVEPEPFYAAYFSFCTRHIFQGSAAELPEGHVLRRATLHDLEPVAQLCKEFADDTVFFPLSIENARIEARELITKGQIWVYDANGVITTICAVTRNSQRVSAITKVYTTPAWRRRRCAEFLVRDVTARLLFDCGKERVVLYVGHDNNAQRVYDRVGFAGLCGKDKPQGVEDSIELGFVGTNRGHW
;
A
#
# COMPACT_ATOMS: atom_id res chain seq x y z
N MET A 1 11.79 -43.31 8.87
CA MET A 1 12.02 -41.90 8.47
C MET A 1 10.76 -41.09 8.76
N PRO A 2 10.71 -40.35 9.88
CA PRO A 2 9.58 -39.50 10.23
C PRO A 2 9.87 -38.06 9.77
N GLY A 3 9.20 -37.61 8.71
CA GLY A 3 9.39 -36.24 8.19
C GLY A 3 8.38 -35.83 7.11
N LEU A 4 7.85 -36.79 6.35
CA LEU A 4 6.91 -36.51 5.25
C LEU A 4 5.45 -36.26 5.67
N ASN A 5 5.07 -36.54 6.93
CA ASN A 5 3.66 -36.48 7.37
C ASN A 5 3.29 -35.26 8.23
N ALA A 6 4.22 -34.37 8.58
CA ALA A 6 3.94 -33.26 9.49
C ALA A 6 3.13 -32.12 8.83
N LEU A 7 3.23 -31.96 7.51
CA LEU A 7 2.45 -30.99 6.74
C LEU A 7 1.03 -31.46 6.43
N SER A 8 0.80 -32.78 6.34
CA SER A 8 -0.50 -33.35 5.96
C SER A 8 -1.62 -33.11 6.98
N SER A 9 -1.31 -32.66 8.20
CA SER A 9 -2.30 -32.31 9.23
C SER A 9 -2.57 -30.81 9.38
N ARG A 10 -1.75 -29.94 8.75
CA ARG A 10 -1.92 -28.49 8.85
C ARG A 10 -2.63 -27.95 7.62
N HIS A 11 -3.88 -27.52 7.80
CA HIS A 11 -4.66 -26.85 6.75
C HIS A 11 -4.10 -25.48 6.35
N THR A 12 -3.31 -24.85 7.22
CA THR A 12 -2.72 -23.52 6.98
C THR A 12 -1.25 -23.51 7.39
N VAL A 13 -0.43 -22.79 6.61
CA VAL A 13 1.00 -22.57 6.89
C VAL A 13 1.36 -21.10 6.74
N ILE A 14 2.28 -20.60 7.57
CA ILE A 14 2.83 -19.26 7.46
C ILE A 14 4.29 -19.40 7.05
N ILE A 15 4.69 -18.64 6.03
CA ILE A 15 6.06 -18.58 5.55
C ILE A 15 6.57 -17.16 5.77
N GLN A 16 7.71 -17.04 6.43
CA GLN A 16 8.46 -15.80 6.56
C GLN A 16 9.45 -15.67 5.39
N HIS A 17 9.45 -14.49 4.75
CA HIS A 17 10.34 -14.15 3.66
C HIS A 17 11.20 -12.97 4.09
N ASP A 18 12.51 -13.13 4.10
CA ASP A 18 13.45 -12.08 4.51
C ASP A 18 13.86 -11.16 3.36
N THR A 19 13.56 -11.54 2.12
CA THR A 19 13.84 -10.72 0.95
C THR A 19 12.58 -10.49 0.12
N ALA A 20 12.53 -9.34 -0.55
CA ALA A 20 11.45 -9.03 -1.49
C ALA A 20 11.42 -10.02 -2.66
N SER A 21 12.59 -10.52 -3.08
CA SER A 21 12.72 -11.50 -4.16
C SER A 21 12.06 -12.84 -3.79
N ASP A 22 12.32 -13.36 -2.58
CA ASP A 22 11.73 -14.63 -2.12
C ASP A 22 10.21 -14.50 -1.97
N TYR A 23 9.77 -13.40 -1.35
CA TYR A 23 8.35 -13.08 -1.23
C TYR A 23 7.66 -13.03 -2.60
N LEU A 24 8.23 -12.33 -3.57
CA LEU A 24 7.66 -12.20 -4.91
C LEU A 24 7.72 -13.52 -5.67
N ALA A 25 8.81 -14.29 -5.57
CA ALA A 25 8.92 -15.58 -6.26
C ALA A 25 7.73 -16.49 -5.95
N LEU A 26 7.29 -16.54 -4.69
CA LEU A 26 6.18 -17.40 -4.28
C LEU A 26 4.79 -16.77 -4.46
N SER A 27 4.64 -15.47 -4.16
CA SER A 27 3.32 -14.83 -4.07
C SER A 27 2.88 -14.10 -5.34
N TYR A 28 3.81 -13.79 -6.25
CA TYR A 28 3.55 -12.94 -7.41
C TYR A 28 2.42 -13.42 -8.34
N PRO A 29 2.23 -14.72 -8.62
CA PRO A 29 1.09 -15.17 -9.44
C PRO A 29 -0.25 -14.68 -8.91
N THR A 30 -0.45 -14.77 -7.59
CA THR A 30 -1.66 -14.28 -6.92
C THR A 30 -1.68 -12.75 -6.85
N LEU A 31 -0.58 -12.11 -6.44
CA LEU A 31 -0.52 -10.64 -6.38
C LEU A 31 -0.79 -9.99 -7.74
N ARG A 32 -0.28 -10.58 -8.83
CA ARG A 32 -0.49 -10.12 -10.20
C ARG A 32 -1.95 -10.24 -10.61
N ARG A 33 -2.67 -11.32 -10.25
CA ARG A 33 -4.12 -11.43 -10.50
C ARG A 33 -4.92 -10.33 -9.78
N HIS A 34 -4.48 -9.97 -8.57
CA HIS A 34 -5.13 -8.99 -7.70
C HIS A 34 -4.39 -7.64 -7.63
N GLU A 35 -3.66 -7.27 -8.69
CA GLU A 35 -2.63 -6.21 -8.66
C GLU A 35 -3.11 -4.86 -8.12
N ALA A 36 -4.39 -4.52 -8.35
CA ALA A 36 -4.97 -3.29 -7.85
C ALA A 36 -5.12 -3.27 -6.32
N SER A 37 -5.79 -4.27 -5.73
CA SER A 37 -5.96 -4.34 -4.28
C SER A 37 -4.65 -4.74 -3.57
N ALA A 38 -3.82 -5.55 -4.22
CA ALA A 38 -2.50 -5.95 -3.73
C ALA A 38 -1.46 -4.83 -3.77
N ASN A 39 -1.76 -3.67 -4.39
CA ASN A 39 -0.79 -2.61 -4.62
C ASN A 39 -0.03 -2.19 -3.36
N ILE A 40 -0.71 -2.19 -2.20
CA ILE A 40 -0.07 -1.82 -0.93
C ILE A 40 1.05 -2.79 -0.55
N VAL A 41 0.91 -4.10 -0.73
CA VAL A 41 1.97 -5.07 -0.41
C VAL A 41 2.93 -5.30 -1.58
N LEU A 42 2.40 -5.38 -2.80
CA LEU A 42 3.17 -5.67 -4.01
C LEU A 42 4.16 -4.55 -4.35
N ALA A 43 3.71 -3.28 -4.35
CA ALA A 43 4.57 -2.18 -4.76
C ALA A 43 5.72 -1.94 -3.77
N HIS A 44 5.53 -2.20 -2.48
CA HIS A 44 6.61 -2.10 -1.50
C HIS A 44 7.69 -3.17 -1.70
N ALA A 45 7.30 -4.38 -2.11
CA ALA A 45 8.25 -5.41 -2.50
C ALA A 45 8.97 -5.05 -3.82
N LEU A 46 8.24 -4.64 -4.86
CA LEU A 46 8.84 -4.27 -6.16
C LEU A 46 9.84 -3.11 -6.04
N LYS A 47 9.59 -2.13 -5.14
CA LYS A 47 10.55 -1.03 -4.87
C LYS A 47 11.91 -1.50 -4.36
N ARG A 48 11.98 -2.67 -3.74
CA ARG A 48 13.17 -3.23 -3.12
C ARG A 48 13.94 -4.16 -4.04
N VAL A 49 13.31 -4.63 -5.11
CA VAL A 49 14.01 -5.42 -6.11
C VAL A 49 14.74 -4.48 -7.06
N SER A 50 16.01 -4.76 -7.34
CA SER A 50 16.78 -3.96 -8.28
C SER A 50 16.13 -3.97 -9.67
N ALA A 51 16.32 -2.90 -10.44
CA ALA A 51 15.81 -2.84 -11.81
C ALA A 51 16.35 -3.99 -12.67
N GLU A 52 17.59 -4.44 -12.42
CA GLU A 52 18.19 -5.61 -13.08
C GLU A 52 17.50 -6.92 -12.71
N ALA A 53 17.16 -7.15 -11.44
CA ALA A 53 16.41 -8.33 -11.02
C ALA A 53 14.95 -8.32 -11.54
N ALA A 54 14.35 -7.14 -11.67
CA ALA A 54 13.03 -6.97 -12.31
C ALA A 54 13.06 -7.22 -13.83
N LEU A 55 14.17 -6.86 -14.51
CA LEU A 55 14.37 -7.03 -15.96
C LEU A 55 14.90 -8.41 -16.37
N SER A 56 15.66 -9.09 -15.50
CA SER A 56 16.19 -10.44 -15.78
C SER A 56 15.11 -11.53 -15.78
N GLY A 57 13.84 -11.15 -15.58
CA GLY A 57 12.74 -12.07 -15.35
C GLY A 57 12.98 -12.78 -14.03
N HIS A 58 12.26 -12.42 -12.98
CA HIS A 58 12.16 -13.39 -11.89
C HIS A 58 11.68 -14.68 -12.52
N GLN A 59 12.24 -15.83 -12.13
CA GLN A 59 11.56 -17.10 -12.29
C GLN A 59 10.26 -16.99 -11.48
N PHE A 60 9.27 -16.34 -12.07
CA PHE A 60 7.93 -16.28 -11.53
C PHE A 60 7.38 -17.68 -11.73
N ILE A 61 7.62 -18.48 -10.72
CA ILE A 61 7.00 -19.75 -10.40
C ILE A 61 5.53 -19.67 -10.86
N SER A 62 5.14 -20.52 -11.80
CA SER A 62 3.75 -20.72 -12.18
C SER A 62 2.93 -21.21 -10.97
N ASP A 63 1.60 -21.19 -11.02
CA ASP A 63 0.80 -21.78 -9.92
C ASP A 63 1.20 -23.25 -9.64
N ALA A 64 1.67 -23.98 -10.66
CA ALA A 64 2.17 -25.34 -10.53
C ALA A 64 3.49 -25.41 -9.74
N ASP A 65 4.42 -24.51 -10.03
CA ASP A 65 5.70 -24.44 -9.33
C ASP A 65 5.49 -24.01 -7.85
N VAL A 66 4.48 -23.18 -7.56
CA VAL A 66 4.12 -22.79 -6.17
C VAL A 66 3.67 -24.03 -5.40
N HIS A 67 2.84 -24.86 -6.05
CA HIS A 67 2.35 -26.09 -5.45
C HIS A 67 3.50 -27.07 -5.16
N GLU A 68 4.42 -27.26 -6.10
CA GLU A 68 5.59 -28.11 -5.91
C GLU A 68 6.47 -27.62 -4.77
N TYR A 69 6.76 -26.31 -4.73
CA TYR A 69 7.54 -25.70 -3.65
C TYR A 69 6.88 -25.91 -2.27
N LEU A 70 5.59 -25.65 -2.16
CA LEU A 70 4.86 -25.83 -0.89
C LEU A 70 4.74 -27.29 -0.47
N SER A 71 4.71 -28.23 -1.42
CA SER A 71 4.67 -29.67 -1.14
C SER A 71 5.99 -30.22 -0.60
N THR A 72 7.11 -29.57 -0.93
CA THR A 72 8.47 -29.96 -0.55
C THR A 72 9.04 -29.13 0.60
N LEU A 73 8.24 -28.21 1.14
CA LEU A 73 8.70 -27.25 2.14
C LEU A 73 9.09 -27.94 3.46
N GLU A 74 10.33 -27.73 3.90
CA GLU A 74 10.79 -28.27 5.18
C GLU A 74 10.10 -27.58 6.36
N THR A 75 9.71 -28.34 7.38
CA THR A 75 9.03 -27.80 8.58
C THR A 75 9.90 -26.81 9.37
N SER A 76 11.23 -26.91 9.23
CA SER A 76 12.19 -25.94 9.78
C SER A 76 11.94 -24.51 9.28
N ARG A 77 11.58 -24.35 7.99
CA ARG A 77 11.29 -23.05 7.36
C ARG A 77 9.96 -22.43 7.78
N LEU A 78 9.13 -23.17 8.51
CA LEU A 78 7.84 -22.69 9.03
C LEU A 78 7.95 -22.10 10.44
N SER A 79 9.11 -22.27 11.08
CA SER A 79 9.32 -21.71 12.41
C SER A 79 9.59 -20.22 12.27
N PRO A 80 8.89 -19.35 13.04
CA PRO A 80 9.21 -17.94 13.04
C PRO A 80 10.64 -17.72 13.51
N HIS A 81 11.32 -16.74 12.94
CA HIS A 81 12.62 -16.30 13.42
C HIS A 81 12.68 -14.78 13.47
N THR A 82 13.48 -14.28 14.40
CA THR A 82 13.64 -12.85 14.59
C THR A 82 14.37 -12.23 13.39
N THR A 83 13.97 -11.03 13.03
CA THR A 83 14.64 -10.23 12.00
C THR A 83 14.67 -8.77 12.43
N SER A 84 15.80 -8.12 12.18
CA SER A 84 15.99 -6.69 12.44
C SER A 84 15.68 -5.83 11.21
N ASP A 85 15.39 -6.44 10.07
CA ASP A 85 15.12 -5.74 8.81
C ASP A 85 13.71 -6.09 8.28
N SER A 86 13.42 -5.62 7.08
CA SER A 86 12.19 -5.81 6.34
C SER A 86 11.91 -7.30 6.06
N PHE A 87 10.68 -7.72 6.30
CA PHE A 87 10.22 -9.07 5.98
C PHE A 87 8.73 -9.11 5.60
N TRP A 88 8.32 -10.25 5.05
CA TRP A 88 6.94 -10.52 4.67
C TRP A 88 6.50 -11.85 5.29
N LEU A 89 5.24 -11.92 5.70
CA LEU A 89 4.59 -13.18 6.05
C LEU A 89 3.52 -13.49 5.02
N THR A 90 3.53 -14.70 4.47
CA THR A 90 2.46 -15.21 3.61
C THR A 90 1.80 -16.39 4.28
N MET A 91 0.48 -16.31 4.45
CA MET A 91 -0.33 -17.42 4.95
C MET A 91 -0.97 -18.17 3.78
N TRP A 92 -0.70 -19.46 3.68
CA TRP A 92 -1.22 -20.35 2.64
C TRP A 92 -2.17 -21.37 3.23
N ASN A 93 -3.27 -21.63 2.54
CA ASN A 93 -4.17 -22.74 2.82
C ASN A 93 -3.82 -23.92 1.92
N LEU A 94 -3.52 -25.06 2.55
CA LEU A 94 -3.10 -26.31 1.92
C LEU A 94 -4.27 -27.30 2.06
N ALA A 95 -5.21 -27.24 1.13
CA ALA A 95 -6.29 -28.22 1.07
C ALA A 95 -5.78 -29.50 0.37
N PRO A 96 -6.03 -30.72 0.90
CA PRO A 96 -5.53 -31.96 0.32
C PRO A 96 -5.95 -32.22 -1.14
N SER A 97 -7.07 -31.64 -1.56
CA SER A 97 -7.70 -31.87 -2.86
C SER A 97 -7.81 -30.61 -3.74
N ALA A 98 -7.15 -29.50 -3.36
CA ALA A 98 -7.19 -28.26 -4.12
C ALA A 98 -5.81 -27.59 -4.16
N PRO A 99 -5.53 -26.79 -5.21
CA PRO A 99 -4.27 -26.04 -5.26
C PRO A 99 -4.13 -25.10 -4.06
N PRO A 100 -2.90 -24.87 -3.56
CA PRO A 100 -2.65 -23.94 -2.47
C PRO A 100 -3.19 -22.55 -2.78
N THR A 101 -3.87 -21.95 -1.80
CA THR A 101 -4.37 -20.58 -1.91
C THR A 101 -3.66 -19.67 -0.94
N LEU A 102 -3.21 -18.51 -1.43
CA LEU A 102 -2.69 -17.45 -0.58
C LEU A 102 -3.87 -16.77 0.12
N ASP A 103 -3.90 -16.81 1.44
CA ASP A 103 -5.01 -16.27 2.24
C ASP A 103 -4.71 -14.88 2.77
N LEU A 104 -3.53 -14.66 3.33
CA LEU A 104 -3.13 -13.37 3.91
C LEU A 104 -1.67 -13.05 3.56
N VAL A 105 -1.41 -11.75 3.39
CA VAL A 105 -0.07 -11.17 3.34
C VAL A 105 0.05 -10.14 4.44
N LEU A 106 1.14 -10.23 5.19
CA LEU A 106 1.60 -9.21 6.12
C LEU A 106 2.95 -8.69 5.63
N THR A 107 3.08 -7.36 5.56
CA THR A 107 4.35 -6.71 5.23
C THR A 107 4.84 -5.90 6.43
N CYS A 108 6.06 -6.16 6.87
CA CYS A 108 6.76 -5.43 7.92
C CYS A 108 8.04 -4.84 7.31
N VAL A 109 8.00 -3.57 6.91
CA VAL A 109 9.10 -2.95 6.14
C VAL A 109 9.45 -1.59 6.72
N ASN A 110 10.60 -1.07 6.33
CA ASN A 110 11.05 0.29 6.64
C ASN A 110 11.32 1.07 5.34
N TRP A 111 11.70 2.33 5.41
CA TRP A 111 12.24 3.08 4.28
C TRP A 111 13.12 4.23 4.78
N THR A 112 13.44 5.17 3.89
CA THR A 112 14.32 6.32 4.15
C THR A 112 13.95 7.11 5.41
N LEU A 113 12.65 7.23 5.72
CA LEU A 113 12.15 8.03 6.85
C LEU A 113 11.80 7.20 8.11
N GLY A 114 12.11 5.90 8.10
CA GLY A 114 11.90 5.02 9.25
C GLY A 114 10.98 3.85 8.95
N GLU A 115 10.37 3.32 10.00
CA GLU A 115 9.51 2.15 9.90
C GLU A 115 8.17 2.49 9.24
N TYR A 116 7.66 1.56 8.43
CA TYR A 116 6.31 1.62 7.90
C TYR A 116 5.35 0.88 8.83
N PRO A 117 4.03 1.17 8.75
CA PRO A 117 3.04 0.39 9.46
C PRO A 117 3.08 -1.05 8.97
N ILE A 118 2.49 -1.94 9.75
CA ILE A 118 2.20 -3.28 9.26
C ILE A 118 1.13 -3.16 8.17
N PHE A 119 1.43 -3.60 6.95
CA PHE A 119 0.40 -3.68 5.91
C PHE A 119 -0.22 -5.08 5.89
N LEU A 120 -1.55 -5.12 5.91
CA LEU A 120 -2.33 -6.36 5.79
C LEU A 120 -3.15 -6.38 4.52
N TRP A 121 -3.07 -7.50 3.81
CA TRP A 121 -3.80 -7.70 2.57
C TRP A 121 -4.29 -9.14 2.42
N THR A 122 -5.37 -9.31 1.67
CA THR A 122 -5.94 -10.61 1.28
C THR A 122 -6.45 -10.56 -0.17
N PRO A 123 -6.34 -11.65 -0.95
CA PRO A 123 -6.99 -11.73 -2.26
C PRO A 123 -8.51 -11.96 -2.15
N HIS A 124 -9.00 -12.34 -0.98
CA HIS A 124 -10.40 -12.65 -0.73
C HIS A 124 -11.26 -11.39 -0.71
N HIS A 125 -12.46 -11.47 -1.26
CA HIS A 125 -13.37 -10.32 -1.33
C HIS A 125 -13.92 -9.97 0.07
N PRO A 126 -14.12 -8.69 0.43
CA PRO A 126 -14.66 -8.31 1.73
C PRO A 126 -15.95 -9.07 2.12
N SER A 127 -16.83 -9.34 1.15
CA SER A 127 -18.08 -10.08 1.40
C SER A 127 -17.91 -11.55 1.76
N THR A 128 -16.72 -12.14 1.53
CA THR A 128 -16.41 -13.54 1.86
C THR A 128 -15.67 -13.66 3.19
N LEU A 129 -15.31 -12.54 3.83
CA LEU A 129 -14.57 -12.52 5.10
C LEU A 129 -15.51 -12.68 6.30
N THR A 130 -15.95 -13.91 6.55
CA THR A 130 -16.68 -14.23 7.78
C THR A 130 -15.75 -14.21 9.00
N SER A 131 -16.30 -13.95 10.18
CA SER A 131 -15.53 -14.04 11.44
C SER A 131 -14.92 -15.43 11.65
N GLU A 132 -15.62 -16.49 11.25
CA GLU A 132 -15.15 -17.88 11.33
C GLU A 132 -13.92 -18.14 10.44
N TRP A 133 -13.86 -17.50 9.27
CA TRP A 133 -12.69 -17.59 8.40
C TRP A 133 -11.54 -16.72 8.91
N LEU A 134 -11.87 -15.50 9.35
CA LEU A 134 -10.91 -14.44 9.63
C LEU A 134 -10.19 -14.61 10.97
N ILE A 135 -10.93 -14.87 12.06
CA ILE A 135 -10.38 -14.88 13.42
C ILE A 135 -9.25 -15.91 13.54
N PRO A 136 -9.42 -17.21 13.17
CA PRO A 136 -8.37 -18.20 13.33
C PRO A 136 -7.09 -17.86 12.58
N ARG A 137 -7.22 -17.26 11.39
CA ARG A 137 -6.08 -16.84 10.55
C ARG A 137 -5.34 -15.67 11.15
N ILE A 138 -6.06 -14.65 11.63
CA ILE A 138 -5.44 -13.51 12.28
C ILE A 138 -4.77 -13.92 13.59
N THR A 139 -5.37 -14.82 14.38
CA THR A 139 -4.75 -15.36 15.60
C THR A 139 -3.40 -16.02 15.30
N GLN A 140 -3.34 -16.88 14.27
CA GLN A 140 -2.09 -17.52 13.87
C GLN A 140 -1.06 -16.50 13.36
N LEU A 141 -1.48 -15.56 12.53
CA LEU A 141 -0.62 -14.53 11.95
C LEU A 141 0.00 -13.62 13.02
N VAL A 142 -0.81 -13.18 14.00
CA VAL A 142 -0.36 -12.38 15.14
C VAL A 142 0.61 -13.17 16.03
N GLY A 143 0.30 -14.44 16.33
CA GLY A 143 1.20 -15.30 17.10
C GLY A 143 2.56 -15.48 16.43
N HIS A 144 2.57 -15.65 15.11
CA HIS A 144 3.80 -15.73 14.32
C HIS A 144 4.56 -14.39 14.36
N LEU A 145 3.90 -13.27 14.05
CA LEU A 145 4.52 -11.94 14.04
C LEU A 145 5.16 -11.57 15.38
N ARG A 146 4.49 -11.87 16.51
CA ARG A 146 5.01 -11.63 17.87
C ARG A 146 6.33 -12.36 18.12
N SER A 147 6.57 -13.47 17.43
CA SER A 147 7.81 -14.25 17.53
C SER A 147 8.91 -13.69 16.61
N CYS A 148 8.56 -12.84 15.63
CA CYS A 148 9.50 -12.24 14.67
C CYS A 148 10.05 -10.89 15.15
N VAL A 149 9.24 -10.08 15.85
CA VAL A 149 9.58 -8.70 16.23
C VAL A 149 9.13 -8.36 17.66
N PRO A 150 9.81 -7.42 18.34
CA PRO A 150 9.31 -6.88 19.60
C PRO A 150 7.95 -6.17 19.39
N PRO A 151 7.02 -6.20 20.36
CA PRO A 151 5.69 -5.61 20.20
C PRO A 151 5.68 -4.14 19.76
N GLU A 152 6.65 -3.36 20.22
CA GLU A 152 6.83 -1.93 19.94
C GLU A 152 7.08 -1.64 18.46
N ARG A 153 7.58 -2.62 17.69
CA ARG A 153 7.76 -2.52 16.24
C ARG A 153 6.42 -2.31 15.53
N VAL A 154 5.33 -2.81 16.10
CA VAL A 154 3.99 -2.69 15.55
C VAL A 154 3.34 -1.43 16.11
N TYR A 155 3.77 -0.27 15.59
CA TYR A 155 3.22 1.02 16.02
C TYR A 155 1.84 1.31 15.42
N SER A 156 1.59 0.82 14.20
CA SER A 156 0.27 0.85 13.58
C SER A 156 0.13 -0.26 12.52
N VAL A 157 -1.12 -0.52 12.13
CA VAL A 157 -1.48 -1.49 11.10
C VAL A 157 -2.45 -0.84 10.10
N PHE A 158 -2.20 -1.02 8.81
CA PHE A 158 -3.00 -0.47 7.70
C PHE A 158 -3.46 -1.56 6.73
N GLY A 159 -4.70 -1.43 6.25
CA GLY A 159 -5.29 -2.33 5.28
C GLY A 159 -6.81 -2.30 5.31
N MET A 160 -7.45 -3.34 4.77
CA MET A 160 -8.90 -3.45 4.74
C MET A 160 -9.49 -3.50 6.17
N THR A 161 -10.56 -2.74 6.40
CA THR A 161 -11.12 -2.52 7.74
C THR A 161 -11.39 -3.79 8.56
N PRO A 162 -12.01 -4.86 8.01
CA PRO A 162 -12.24 -6.08 8.79
C PRO A 162 -10.95 -6.77 9.22
N LEU A 163 -9.93 -6.81 8.34
CA LEU A 163 -8.62 -7.40 8.65
C LEU A 163 -7.93 -6.63 9.76
N VAL A 164 -7.87 -5.31 9.62
CA VAL A 164 -7.17 -4.44 10.56
C VAL A 164 -7.82 -4.47 11.94
N LYS A 165 -9.16 -4.44 12.01
CA LYS A 165 -9.88 -4.55 13.29
C LYS A 165 -9.69 -5.90 13.96
N ALA A 166 -9.70 -6.99 13.19
CA ALA A 166 -9.43 -8.32 13.73
C ALA A 166 -7.98 -8.42 14.24
N PHE A 167 -7.02 -7.91 13.47
CA PHE A 167 -5.61 -7.88 13.87
C PHE A 167 -5.40 -7.06 15.14
N ALA A 168 -5.94 -5.84 15.20
CA ALA A 168 -5.72 -4.94 16.33
C ALA A 168 -6.28 -5.50 17.64
N ARG A 169 -7.46 -6.13 17.60
CA ARG A 169 -8.02 -6.85 18.76
C ARG A 169 -7.08 -7.95 19.22
N GLN A 170 -6.70 -8.83 18.29
CA GLN A 170 -5.84 -9.96 18.60
C GLN A 170 -4.44 -9.55 19.08
N TRP A 171 -3.87 -8.47 18.52
CA TRP A 171 -2.59 -7.91 18.94
C TRP A 171 -2.67 -7.35 20.35
N THR A 172 -3.74 -6.61 20.66
CA THR A 172 -4.03 -6.09 22.01
C THR A 172 -4.12 -7.25 23.01
N ASP A 173 -4.88 -8.29 22.69
CA ASP A 173 -5.11 -9.43 23.59
C ASP A 173 -3.82 -10.16 23.96
N VAL A 174 -2.85 -10.26 23.04
CA VAL A 174 -1.62 -11.03 23.26
C VAL A 174 -0.41 -10.20 23.71
N THR A 175 -0.42 -8.89 23.50
CA THR A 175 0.71 -8.00 23.81
C THR A 175 0.39 -6.98 24.91
N GLY A 176 -0.89 -6.68 25.15
CA GLY A 176 -1.33 -5.63 26.06
C GLY A 176 -1.27 -4.20 25.48
N PHE A 177 -0.78 -4.02 24.25
CA PHE A 177 -0.75 -2.71 23.60
C PHE A 177 -2.17 -2.32 23.16
N ALA A 178 -2.74 -1.33 23.84
CA ALA A 178 -4.07 -0.82 23.53
C ALA A 178 -4.08 -0.06 22.20
N VAL A 179 -5.19 -0.17 21.46
CA VAL A 179 -5.42 0.62 20.24
C VAL A 179 -5.65 2.08 20.62
N GLU A 180 -5.08 3.00 19.85
CA GLU A 180 -5.36 4.43 19.95
C GLU A 180 -6.87 4.70 19.79
N PRO A 181 -7.47 5.64 20.56
CA PRO A 181 -8.91 5.88 20.53
C PRO A 181 -9.44 6.27 19.14
N GLU A 182 -8.65 7.06 18.41
CA GLU A 182 -8.97 7.52 17.07
C GLU A 182 -8.08 6.83 16.05
N PRO A 183 -8.62 6.40 14.90
CA PRO A 183 -7.79 5.87 13.82
C PRO A 183 -6.84 6.94 13.31
N PHE A 184 -5.60 6.54 13.00
CA PHE A 184 -4.65 7.45 12.36
C PHE A 184 -5.10 7.86 10.96
N TYR A 185 -5.81 6.96 10.28
CA TYR A 185 -6.40 7.23 8.98
C TYR A 185 -7.60 6.31 8.72
N ALA A 186 -8.68 6.84 8.15
CA ALA A 186 -9.82 6.07 7.68
C ALA A 186 -10.18 6.54 6.27
N ALA A 187 -10.15 5.64 5.28
CA ALA A 187 -10.14 6.01 3.88
C ALA A 187 -10.85 5.02 2.97
N TYR A 188 -11.38 5.55 1.87
CA TYR A 188 -11.81 4.77 0.72
C TYR A 188 -10.60 4.44 -0.15
N PHE A 189 -10.38 3.16 -0.41
CA PHE A 189 -9.60 2.72 -1.55
C PHE A 189 -10.45 2.89 -2.81
N SER A 190 -9.95 3.65 -3.78
CA SER A 190 -10.65 3.93 -5.02
C SER A 190 -9.73 3.75 -6.22
N PHE A 191 -10.32 3.62 -7.40
CA PHE A 191 -9.61 3.43 -8.65
C PHE A 191 -10.24 4.22 -9.80
N CYS A 192 -9.42 4.53 -10.79
CA CYS A 192 -9.80 5.09 -12.08
C CYS A 192 -9.26 4.18 -13.20
N THR A 193 -10.04 3.99 -14.25
CA THR A 193 -9.65 3.24 -15.46
C THR A 193 -9.94 4.09 -16.68
N ARG A 194 -9.43 3.69 -17.85
CA ARG A 194 -9.72 4.38 -19.12
C ARG A 194 -11.22 4.54 -19.40
N HIS A 195 -12.04 3.59 -18.95
CA HIS A 195 -13.48 3.58 -19.21
C HIS A 195 -14.27 4.57 -18.36
N ILE A 196 -13.81 4.82 -17.13
CA ILE A 196 -14.52 5.70 -16.17
C ILE A 196 -13.84 7.06 -16.02
N PHE A 197 -12.63 7.22 -16.56
CA PHE A 197 -11.90 8.47 -16.58
C PHE A 197 -12.72 9.60 -17.21
N GLN A 198 -12.77 10.73 -16.51
CA GLN A 198 -13.47 11.93 -16.94
C GLN A 198 -12.46 12.99 -17.38
N GLY A 199 -12.32 13.10 -18.71
CA GLY A 199 -11.56 14.18 -19.33
C GLY A 199 -12.16 15.56 -19.03
N SER A 200 -11.43 16.62 -19.39
CA SER A 200 -11.94 17.97 -19.31
C SER A 200 -11.42 18.78 -20.47
N ALA A 201 -12.30 19.56 -21.10
CA ALA A 201 -11.95 20.57 -22.09
C ALA A 201 -11.55 21.91 -21.44
N ALA A 202 -11.50 21.98 -20.10
CA ALA A 202 -11.08 23.19 -19.40
C ALA A 202 -9.60 23.45 -19.68
N GLU A 203 -9.30 24.64 -20.19
CA GLU A 203 -7.93 25.09 -20.41
C GLU A 203 -7.27 25.51 -19.11
N LEU A 204 -5.95 25.35 -19.05
CA LEU A 204 -5.15 25.95 -17.98
C LEU A 204 -5.12 27.47 -18.18
N PRO A 205 -5.15 28.25 -17.08
CA PRO A 205 -4.90 29.69 -17.18
C PRO A 205 -3.56 29.99 -17.86
N GLU A 206 -3.47 31.15 -18.51
CA GLU A 206 -2.25 31.59 -19.19
C GLU A 206 -1.04 31.60 -18.23
N GLY A 207 0.09 31.07 -18.71
CA GLY A 207 1.33 30.97 -17.95
C GLY A 207 1.36 29.85 -16.89
N HIS A 208 0.28 29.07 -16.75
CA HIS A 208 0.25 27.92 -15.84
C HIS A 208 0.63 26.62 -16.57
N VAL A 209 1.39 25.76 -15.90
CA VAL A 209 1.94 24.54 -16.49
C VAL A 209 1.81 23.35 -15.54
N LEU A 210 1.42 22.19 -16.07
CA LEU A 210 1.49 20.90 -15.38
C LEU A 210 2.73 20.17 -15.89
N ARG A 211 3.62 19.76 -14.98
CA ARG A 211 4.87 19.09 -15.36
C ARG A 211 5.39 18.17 -14.27
N ARG A 212 6.33 17.30 -14.61
CA ARG A 212 7.15 16.62 -13.59
C ARG A 212 7.99 17.66 -12.86
N ALA A 213 8.19 17.44 -11.57
CA ALA A 213 9.11 18.25 -10.78
C ALA A 213 10.56 17.97 -11.19
N THR A 214 11.39 18.97 -11.00
CA THR A 214 12.84 18.95 -11.22
C THR A 214 13.54 19.31 -9.91
N LEU A 215 14.86 19.14 -9.84
CA LEU A 215 15.61 19.50 -8.62
C LEU A 215 15.58 21.00 -8.30
N HIS A 216 15.24 21.85 -9.27
CA HIS A 216 14.99 23.27 -9.01
C HIS A 216 13.72 23.51 -8.17
N ASP A 217 12.79 22.55 -8.18
CA ASP A 217 11.55 22.61 -7.40
C ASP A 217 11.72 22.00 -5.99
N LEU A 218 12.94 21.63 -5.57
CA LEU A 218 13.17 20.88 -4.33
C LEU A 218 12.55 21.56 -3.10
N GLU A 219 12.88 22.83 -2.88
CA GLU A 219 12.41 23.57 -1.69
C GLU A 219 10.88 23.74 -1.67
N PRO A 220 10.21 24.22 -2.74
CA PRO A 220 8.76 24.33 -2.69
C PRO A 220 8.06 22.97 -2.65
N VAL A 221 8.61 21.91 -3.27
CA VAL A 221 8.06 20.55 -3.13
C VAL A 221 8.23 20.04 -1.71
N ALA A 222 9.38 20.26 -1.06
CA ALA A 222 9.61 19.90 0.34
C ALA A 222 8.62 20.60 1.27
N GLN A 223 8.38 21.89 1.04
CA GLN A 223 7.39 22.65 1.80
C GLN A 223 5.97 22.06 1.64
N LEU A 224 5.56 21.71 0.42
CA LEU A 224 4.25 21.08 0.20
C LEU A 224 4.17 19.64 0.77
N CYS A 225 5.27 18.89 0.77
CA CYS A 225 5.35 17.58 1.43
C CYS A 225 5.19 17.70 2.95
N LYS A 226 5.81 18.72 3.56
CA LYS A 226 5.64 19.05 4.97
C LYS A 226 4.20 19.44 5.28
N GLU A 227 3.64 20.39 4.53
CA GLU A 227 2.27 20.87 4.73
C GLU A 227 1.23 19.75 4.58
N PHE A 228 1.47 18.79 3.67
CA PHE A 228 0.65 17.59 3.57
C PHE A 228 0.72 16.71 4.83
N ALA A 229 1.91 16.50 5.38
CA ALA A 229 2.09 15.68 6.57
C ALA A 229 1.47 16.35 7.81
N ASP A 230 1.62 17.68 7.93
CA ASP A 230 1.08 18.51 9.00
C ASP A 230 -0.46 18.58 9.00
N ASP A 231 -1.13 18.32 7.86
CA ASP A 231 -2.60 18.18 7.82
C ASP A 231 -3.09 16.97 8.66
N THR A 232 -2.18 16.09 9.12
CA THR A 232 -2.45 15.04 10.12
C THR A 232 -1.70 15.31 11.42
N VAL A 233 -2.36 15.14 12.57
CA VAL A 233 -1.70 15.29 13.89
C VAL A 233 -0.78 14.11 14.24
N PHE A 234 -0.84 13.02 13.46
CA PHE A 234 -0.21 11.76 13.81
C PHE A 234 1.24 11.64 13.31
N PHE A 235 1.52 12.21 12.14
CA PHE A 235 2.81 12.04 11.43
C PHE A 235 3.39 13.38 10.96
N PRO A 236 3.69 14.33 11.87
CA PRO A 236 4.29 15.59 11.48
C PRO A 236 5.67 15.37 10.85
N LEU A 237 5.98 16.16 9.82
CA LEU A 237 7.25 16.06 9.10
C LEU A 237 8.08 17.31 9.37
N SER A 238 9.35 17.13 9.77
CA SER A 238 10.30 18.24 9.82
C SER A 238 10.62 18.70 8.40
N ILE A 239 10.99 19.97 8.22
CA ILE A 239 11.36 20.46 6.88
C ILE A 239 12.57 19.72 6.31
N GLU A 240 13.53 19.30 7.14
CA GLU A 240 14.68 18.50 6.70
C GLU A 240 14.26 17.13 6.17
N ASN A 241 13.36 16.42 6.88
CA ASN A 241 12.84 15.15 6.41
C ASN A 241 11.98 15.33 5.16
N ALA A 242 11.24 16.44 5.05
CA ALA A 242 10.48 16.78 3.85
C ALA A 242 11.39 17.05 2.64
N ARG A 243 12.59 17.62 2.84
CA ARG A 243 13.60 17.75 1.77
C ARG A 243 14.15 16.40 1.32
N ILE A 244 14.38 15.47 2.26
CA ILE A 244 14.79 14.10 1.94
C ILE A 244 13.72 13.43 1.06
N GLU A 245 12.46 13.50 1.48
CA GLU A 245 11.34 12.94 0.73
C GLU A 245 11.19 13.58 -0.65
N ALA A 246 11.17 14.92 -0.72
CA ALA A 246 11.03 15.66 -1.96
C ALA A 246 12.14 15.32 -2.96
N ARG A 247 13.40 15.27 -2.49
CA ARG A 247 14.54 14.88 -3.32
C ARG A 247 14.35 13.47 -3.87
N GLU A 248 13.94 12.52 -3.05
CA GLU A 248 13.70 11.14 -3.49
C GLU A 248 12.60 11.07 -4.56
N LEU A 249 11.47 11.75 -4.33
CA LEU A 249 10.36 11.81 -5.27
C LEU A 249 10.75 12.44 -6.61
N ILE A 250 11.52 13.54 -6.58
CA ILE A 250 12.00 14.24 -7.77
C ILE A 250 12.98 13.36 -8.54
N THR A 251 14.00 12.82 -7.87
CA THR A 251 15.04 12.01 -8.53
C THR A 251 14.47 10.74 -9.15
N LYS A 252 13.43 10.15 -8.55
CA LYS A 252 12.73 8.98 -9.10
C LYS A 252 11.67 9.34 -10.16
N GLY A 253 11.45 10.62 -10.44
CA GLY A 253 10.43 11.09 -11.38
C GLY A 253 9.00 10.73 -10.95
N GLN A 254 8.75 10.67 -9.63
CA GLN A 254 7.52 10.19 -9.02
C GLN A 254 6.59 11.33 -8.55
N ILE A 255 6.91 12.59 -8.85
CA ILE A 255 6.10 13.73 -8.44
C ILE A 255 5.91 14.74 -9.58
N TRP A 256 4.66 15.18 -9.72
CA TRP A 256 4.23 16.21 -10.64
C TRP A 256 3.79 17.44 -9.86
N VAL A 257 3.92 18.59 -10.50
CA VAL A 257 3.64 19.90 -9.93
C VAL A 257 2.69 20.69 -10.81
N TYR A 258 1.84 21.49 -10.16
CA TYR A 258 1.15 22.61 -10.77
C TYR A 258 2.01 23.86 -10.56
N ASP A 259 2.56 24.35 -11.66
CA ASP A 259 3.38 25.56 -11.73
C ASP A 259 2.52 26.72 -12.21
N ALA A 260 2.32 27.72 -11.35
CA ALA A 260 1.58 28.93 -11.66
C ALA A 260 2.58 30.09 -11.79
N ASN A 261 3.08 30.33 -13.01
CA ASN A 261 4.05 31.39 -13.32
C ASN A 261 5.33 31.32 -12.45
N GLY A 262 5.92 30.13 -12.32
CA GLY A 262 7.13 29.87 -11.53
C GLY A 262 6.85 29.54 -10.06
N VAL A 263 5.61 29.61 -9.61
CA VAL A 263 5.21 29.26 -8.24
C VAL A 263 4.63 27.85 -8.21
N ILE A 264 5.24 26.94 -7.47
CA ILE A 264 4.72 25.58 -7.29
C ILE A 264 3.62 25.61 -6.22
N THR A 265 2.40 25.25 -6.62
CA THR A 265 1.19 25.44 -5.79
C THR A 265 0.54 24.14 -5.34
N THR A 266 0.72 23.09 -6.14
CA THR A 266 0.12 21.78 -5.95
C THR A 266 1.11 20.70 -6.33
N ILE A 267 1.14 19.62 -5.57
CA ILE A 267 1.89 18.39 -5.88
C ILE A 267 0.95 17.21 -6.07
N CYS A 268 1.36 16.26 -6.90
CA CYS A 268 0.74 14.95 -7.07
C CYS A 268 1.86 13.89 -7.18
N ALA A 269 2.01 13.03 -6.17
CA ALA A 269 3.01 11.98 -6.13
C ALA A 269 2.42 10.60 -6.46
N VAL A 270 3.15 9.84 -7.26
CA VAL A 270 2.80 8.48 -7.71
C VAL A 270 3.92 7.52 -7.30
N THR A 271 3.83 6.98 -6.09
CA THR A 271 4.96 6.26 -5.49
C THR A 271 4.83 4.76 -5.52
N ARG A 272 3.61 4.19 -5.56
CA ARG A 272 3.42 2.72 -5.59
C ARG A 272 3.07 2.27 -7.01
N ASN A 273 4.05 1.68 -7.69
CA ASN A 273 3.93 1.28 -9.09
C ASN A 273 4.16 -0.22 -9.25
N SER A 274 3.33 -0.85 -10.06
CA SER A 274 3.49 -2.22 -10.56
C SER A 274 3.26 -2.21 -12.07
N GLN A 275 3.20 -3.36 -12.75
CA GLN A 275 3.10 -3.43 -14.21
C GLN A 275 1.86 -2.69 -14.74
N ARG A 276 0.67 -3.05 -14.23
CA ARG A 276 -0.63 -2.59 -14.71
C ARG A 276 -1.27 -1.50 -13.84
N VAL A 277 -0.72 -1.26 -12.64
CA VAL A 277 -1.30 -0.35 -11.65
C VAL A 277 -0.29 0.69 -11.16
N SER A 278 -0.76 1.92 -10.98
CA SER A 278 -0.02 3.00 -10.33
C SER A 278 -0.89 3.65 -9.25
N ALA A 279 -0.34 3.95 -8.08
CA ALA A 279 -1.06 4.61 -7.02
C ALA A 279 -0.63 6.06 -6.83
N ILE A 280 -1.61 6.97 -6.82
CA ILE A 280 -1.44 8.33 -6.33
C ILE A 280 -1.42 8.26 -4.79
N THR A 281 -0.33 8.71 -4.18
CA THR A 281 -0.11 8.57 -2.73
C THR A 281 -0.11 9.89 -1.98
N LYS A 282 0.12 10.99 -2.68
CA LYS A 282 0.15 12.32 -2.07
C LYS A 282 -0.39 13.35 -3.04
N VAL A 283 -1.42 14.07 -2.64
CA VAL A 283 -1.93 15.24 -3.38
C VAL A 283 -2.14 16.34 -2.39
N TYR A 284 -1.53 17.48 -2.65
CA TYR A 284 -1.63 18.63 -1.76
C TYR A 284 -1.69 19.92 -2.57
N THR A 285 -2.51 20.86 -2.13
CA THR A 285 -2.55 22.23 -2.66
C THR A 285 -2.46 23.18 -1.47
N THR A 286 -1.49 24.09 -1.52
CA THR A 286 -1.31 25.08 -0.47
C THR A 286 -2.58 25.92 -0.28
N PRO A 287 -2.95 26.32 0.95
CA PRO A 287 -4.24 26.97 1.23
C PRO A 287 -4.60 28.16 0.32
N ALA A 288 -3.64 29.01 -0.03
CA ALA A 288 -3.84 30.18 -0.88
C ALA A 288 -4.34 29.85 -2.30
N TRP A 289 -4.09 28.62 -2.76
CA TRP A 289 -4.42 28.13 -4.10
C TRP A 289 -5.56 27.11 -4.12
N ARG A 290 -6.13 26.77 -2.96
CA ARG A 290 -7.30 25.89 -2.87
C ARG A 290 -8.51 26.52 -3.57
N ARG A 291 -9.44 25.67 -4.04
CA ARG A 291 -10.65 26.06 -4.79
C ARG A 291 -10.40 26.73 -6.15
N ARG A 292 -9.15 26.77 -6.63
CA ARG A 292 -8.79 27.22 -8.00
C ARG A 292 -8.62 26.07 -9.00
N ARG A 293 -9.13 24.88 -8.64
CA ARG A 293 -9.05 23.63 -9.44
C ARG A 293 -7.61 23.11 -9.70
N CYS A 294 -6.57 23.65 -9.06
CA CYS A 294 -5.18 23.21 -9.25
C CYS A 294 -4.99 21.69 -9.06
N ALA A 295 -5.46 21.14 -7.94
CA ALA A 295 -5.46 19.68 -7.70
C ALA A 295 -6.22 18.90 -8.76
N GLU A 296 -7.35 19.42 -9.23
CA GLU A 296 -8.16 18.73 -10.24
C GLU A 296 -7.47 18.69 -11.60
N PHE A 297 -6.87 19.80 -12.03
CA PHE A 297 -6.05 19.84 -13.25
C PHE A 297 -4.89 18.85 -13.16
N LEU A 298 -4.12 18.92 -12.07
CA LEU A 298 -2.93 18.09 -11.92
C LEU A 298 -3.25 16.59 -11.81
N VAL A 299 -4.22 16.22 -10.97
CA VAL A 299 -4.62 14.82 -10.81
C VAL A 299 -5.20 14.26 -12.11
N ARG A 300 -5.98 15.06 -12.86
CA ARG A 300 -6.52 14.64 -14.15
C ARG A 300 -5.42 14.39 -15.18
N ASP A 301 -4.48 15.32 -15.32
CA ASP A 301 -3.33 15.18 -16.24
C ASP A 301 -2.48 13.96 -15.86
N VAL A 302 -2.11 13.81 -14.59
CA VAL A 302 -1.34 12.65 -14.12
C VAL A 302 -2.09 11.34 -14.37
N THR A 303 -3.38 11.29 -14.05
CA THR A 303 -4.20 10.09 -14.28
C THR A 303 -4.29 9.75 -15.77
N ALA A 304 -4.49 10.75 -16.63
CA ALA A 304 -4.52 10.57 -18.07
C ALA A 304 -3.18 10.01 -18.59
N ARG A 305 -2.05 10.61 -18.21
CA ARG A 305 -0.72 10.13 -18.61
C ARG A 305 -0.47 8.69 -18.18
N LEU A 306 -0.86 8.33 -16.96
CA LEU A 306 -0.70 6.96 -16.47
C LEU A 306 -1.54 5.98 -17.28
N LEU A 307 -2.81 6.29 -17.54
CA LEU A 307 -3.73 5.40 -18.24
C LEU A 307 -3.43 5.31 -19.75
N PHE A 308 -3.20 6.43 -20.42
CA PHE A 308 -3.12 6.49 -21.88
C PHE A 308 -1.69 6.46 -22.40
N ASP A 309 -0.75 7.15 -21.76
CA ASP A 309 0.64 7.22 -22.25
C ASP A 309 1.50 6.08 -21.68
N CYS A 310 1.36 5.79 -20.38
CA CYS A 310 2.13 4.75 -19.70
C CYS A 310 1.48 3.37 -19.76
N GLY A 311 0.29 3.25 -20.36
CA GLY A 311 -0.37 1.97 -20.59
C GLY A 311 -0.97 1.30 -19.34
N LYS A 312 -1.13 2.02 -18.21
CA LYS A 312 -1.72 1.43 -16.99
C LYS A 312 -3.18 1.06 -17.22
N GLU A 313 -3.59 -0.06 -16.62
CA GLU A 313 -5.00 -0.49 -16.61
C GLU A 313 -5.79 0.27 -15.55
N ARG A 314 -5.17 0.55 -14.40
CA ARG A 314 -5.80 1.25 -13.28
C ARG A 314 -4.85 2.25 -12.62
N VAL A 315 -5.41 3.38 -12.19
CA VAL A 315 -4.78 4.30 -11.24
C VAL A 315 -5.57 4.19 -9.94
N VAL A 316 -4.89 3.97 -8.80
CA VAL A 316 -5.53 3.75 -7.50
C VAL A 316 -5.13 4.82 -6.49
N LEU A 317 -5.91 5.01 -5.44
CA LEU A 317 -5.58 5.88 -4.32
C LEU A 317 -6.35 5.51 -3.06
N TYR A 318 -5.89 6.03 -1.93
CA TYR A 318 -6.66 6.07 -0.69
C TYR A 318 -7.05 7.51 -0.40
N VAL A 319 -8.33 7.78 -0.13
CA VAL A 319 -8.81 9.11 0.24
C VAL A 319 -9.63 9.05 1.53
N GLY A 320 -9.30 9.92 2.48
CA GLY A 320 -9.96 9.97 3.78
C GLY A 320 -11.47 10.15 3.69
N HIS A 321 -12.23 9.48 4.57
CA HIS A 321 -13.70 9.48 4.56
C HIS A 321 -14.33 10.88 4.68
N ASP A 322 -13.67 11.79 5.40
CA ASP A 322 -14.14 13.17 5.60
C ASP A 322 -13.34 14.20 4.80
N ASN A 323 -12.48 13.74 3.89
CA ASN A 323 -11.61 14.62 3.13
C ASN A 323 -12.34 15.20 1.91
N ASN A 324 -12.47 16.52 1.86
CA ASN A 324 -13.05 17.27 0.73
C ASN A 324 -12.35 16.99 -0.62
N ALA A 325 -11.10 16.48 -0.60
CA ALA A 325 -10.37 16.03 -1.78
C ALA A 325 -11.11 14.91 -2.54
N GLN A 326 -12.02 14.16 -1.91
CA GLN A 326 -12.89 13.20 -2.62
C GLN A 326 -13.57 13.81 -3.83
N ARG A 327 -14.01 15.07 -3.75
CA ARG A 327 -14.67 15.76 -4.87
C ARG A 327 -13.74 15.99 -6.05
N VAL A 328 -12.43 16.10 -5.81
CA VAL A 328 -11.42 16.22 -6.88
C VAL A 328 -11.33 14.89 -7.62
N TYR A 329 -11.13 13.80 -6.88
CA TYR A 329 -11.00 12.46 -7.45
C TYR A 329 -12.29 12.01 -8.17
N ASP A 330 -13.45 12.29 -7.59
CA ASP A 330 -14.74 12.01 -8.20
C ASP A 330 -14.90 12.69 -9.57
N ARG A 331 -14.52 13.97 -9.67
CA ARG A 331 -14.54 14.73 -10.95
C ARG A 331 -13.49 14.29 -11.96
N VAL A 332 -12.49 13.50 -11.56
CA VAL A 332 -11.55 12.85 -12.48
C VAL A 332 -12.05 11.47 -12.92
N GLY A 333 -13.05 10.90 -12.23
CA GLY A 333 -13.63 9.60 -12.53
C GLY A 333 -13.14 8.47 -11.64
N PHE A 334 -12.65 8.77 -10.42
CA PHE A 334 -12.39 7.74 -9.42
C PHE A 334 -13.71 7.21 -8.85
N ALA A 335 -13.82 5.89 -8.76
CA ALA A 335 -15.06 5.19 -8.44
C ALA A 335 -15.48 5.27 -6.96
N GLY A 336 -16.79 5.28 -6.69
CA GLY A 336 -17.36 5.07 -5.35
C GLY A 336 -17.09 6.18 -4.34
N LEU A 337 -16.92 7.42 -4.80
CA LEU A 337 -16.65 8.58 -3.96
C LEU A 337 -17.88 9.50 -3.85
N CYS A 338 -17.86 10.42 -2.88
CA CYS A 338 -18.92 11.43 -2.69
C CYS A 338 -20.34 10.85 -2.51
N GLY A 339 -20.46 9.70 -1.83
CA GLY A 339 -21.74 9.05 -1.55
C GLY A 339 -22.33 8.26 -2.73
N LYS A 340 -21.60 8.11 -3.84
CA LYS A 340 -21.99 7.23 -4.95
C LYS A 340 -21.86 5.76 -4.56
N ASP A 341 -22.55 4.90 -5.28
CA ASP A 341 -22.44 3.45 -5.14
C ASP A 341 -20.98 3.00 -5.26
N LYS A 342 -20.57 2.08 -4.37
CA LYS A 342 -19.22 1.52 -4.34
C LYS A 342 -19.19 0.26 -5.22
N PRO A 343 -18.64 0.32 -6.45
CA PRO A 343 -18.52 -0.88 -7.28
C PRO A 343 -17.46 -1.83 -6.71
N GLN A 344 -17.41 -3.05 -7.24
CA GLN A 344 -16.39 -4.04 -6.89
C GLN A 344 -14.98 -3.44 -7.03
N GLY A 345 -14.17 -3.60 -5.97
CA GLY A 345 -12.82 -3.07 -5.89
C GLY A 345 -12.70 -1.68 -5.26
N VAL A 346 -13.81 -1.06 -4.85
CA VAL A 346 -13.82 0.03 -3.87
C VAL A 346 -14.02 -0.57 -2.48
N GLU A 347 -13.15 -0.25 -1.53
CA GLU A 347 -13.16 -0.83 -0.19
C GLU A 347 -12.81 0.19 0.88
N ASP A 348 -13.28 -0.07 2.11
CA ASP A 348 -12.96 0.75 3.28
C ASP A 348 -11.66 0.26 3.92
N SER A 349 -10.69 1.15 4.04
CA SER A 349 -9.39 0.89 4.67
C SER A 349 -9.19 1.76 5.90
N ILE A 350 -8.41 1.27 6.85
CA ILE A 350 -8.17 1.95 8.11
C ILE A 350 -6.73 1.73 8.57
N GLU A 351 -6.14 2.75 9.17
CA GLU A 351 -4.91 2.68 9.94
C GLU A 351 -5.24 2.79 11.43
N LEU A 352 -4.90 1.76 12.20
CA LEU A 352 -5.04 1.76 13.65
C LEU A 352 -3.66 1.79 14.30
N GLY A 353 -3.43 2.79 15.15
CA GLY A 353 -2.22 2.92 15.96
C GLY A 353 -2.33 2.21 17.30
N PHE A 354 -1.19 1.98 17.95
CA PHE A 354 -1.10 1.40 19.29
C PHE A 354 -0.41 2.36 20.26
N VAL A 355 -0.99 2.48 21.45
CA VAL A 355 -0.51 3.36 22.53
C VAL A 355 0.86 2.90 23.03
N GLY A 356 1.76 3.85 23.31
CA GLY A 356 3.07 3.56 23.90
C GLY A 356 4.12 3.04 22.92
N THR A 357 3.88 3.16 21.61
CA THR A 357 4.82 2.79 20.56
C THR A 357 5.56 4.01 19.98
N ASN A 358 6.74 3.78 19.39
CA ASN A 358 7.44 4.80 18.63
C ASN A 358 6.88 4.86 17.22
N ARG A 359 6.39 6.02 16.80
CA ARG A 359 5.77 6.17 15.48
C ARG A 359 6.79 6.12 14.35
N GLY A 360 6.42 5.45 13.26
CA GLY A 360 7.10 5.51 11.98
C GLY A 360 6.53 6.57 11.03
N HIS A 361 6.88 6.50 9.74
CA HIS A 361 6.43 7.43 8.70
C HIS A 361 6.45 6.75 7.32
N TRP A 362 5.35 6.83 6.54
CA TRP A 362 5.21 6.12 5.25
C TRP A 362 4.58 6.90 4.10
#